data_AF-A0A6J1W3G8-F1
#
_entry.id   AF-A0A6J1W3G8-F1
#
_cell.length_a   1.000
_cell.length_b   1.000
_cell.length_c   1.000
_cell.angle_alpha   90.00
_cell.angle_beta   90.00
_cell.angle_gamma   90.00
#
_symmetry.space_group_name_H-M   'P 1'
#
loop_
_entity.id
_entity.type
_entity.pdbx_description
1 polymer ?
#
loop_
_entity_poly.entity_id
_entity_poly.type
_entity_poly.pdbx_seq_one_letter_code
_entity_poly.pdbx_strand_id
1 'polypeptide(L)'
;TVCTACIDSGPSEKDFLEKVCNQDFALKMTIKSLSGVGGDLKVIPELRGRTLYKQASWSEEERKKPVLWLADGEACSCEELAGGPGTVVLAMGHRLSNRLVLSWVRRWKHGEKELKRFSRAVRKLQC
;
A
#
# COMPACT_ATOMS: atom_id res chain seq x y z
N THR A 1 2.59 19.88 2.33
CA THR A 1 2.58 19.22 1.01
C THR A 1 2.02 17.83 1.14
N VAL A 2 1.26 17.32 0.17
CA VAL A 2 0.71 15.95 0.19
C VAL A 2 1.75 14.97 -0.36
N CYS A 3 1.88 13.80 0.26
CA CYS A 3 2.82 12.77 -0.21
C CYS A 3 2.43 12.29 -1.60
N THR A 4 3.39 12.12 -2.52
CA THR A 4 3.11 11.65 -3.90
C THR A 4 2.34 10.33 -3.92
N ALA A 5 2.65 9.43 -2.98
CA ALA A 5 1.94 8.16 -2.84
C ALA A 5 0.46 8.28 -2.44
N CYS A 6 0.02 9.45 -1.97
CA CYS A 6 -1.33 9.68 -1.47
C CYS A 6 -2.09 10.70 -2.32
N ILE A 7 -1.52 11.12 -3.46
CA ILE A 7 -2.22 11.96 -4.43
C ILE A 7 -3.25 11.06 -5.15
N ASP A 8 -4.53 11.36 -4.91
CA ASP A 8 -5.65 10.62 -5.51
C ASP A 8 -5.81 11.01 -6.99
N SER A 9 -5.17 10.25 -7.86
CA SER A 9 -5.57 10.17 -9.26
C SER A 9 -6.47 8.94 -9.38
N GLY A 10 -7.78 9.07 -9.13
CA GLY A 10 -8.75 7.97 -9.24
C GLY A 10 -8.60 7.24 -10.59
N PRO A 11 -7.91 6.10 -10.65
CA PRO A 11 -7.59 5.48 -11.92
C PRO A 11 -8.80 4.69 -12.38
N SER A 12 -8.99 4.55 -13.70
CA SER A 12 -9.91 3.51 -14.17
C SER A 12 -9.41 2.13 -13.72
N GLU A 13 -10.28 1.11 -13.73
CA GLU A 13 -9.88 -0.25 -13.39
C GLU A 13 -8.66 -0.72 -14.20
N LYS A 14 -8.63 -0.38 -15.49
CA LYS A 14 -7.54 -0.71 -16.38
C LYS A 14 -6.23 -0.04 -15.95
N ASP A 15 -6.26 1.27 -15.69
CA ASP A 15 -5.07 2.02 -15.26
C ASP A 15 -4.57 1.51 -13.91
N PHE A 16 -5.48 1.13 -13.01
CA PHE A 16 -5.11 0.54 -11.73
C PHE A 16 -4.40 -0.80 -11.92
N LEU A 17 -4.92 -1.69 -12.76
CA LEU A 17 -4.30 -2.99 -13.06
C LEU A 17 -2.94 -2.82 -13.72
N GLU A 18 -2.81 -1.94 -14.70
CA GLU A 18 -1.53 -1.62 -15.35
C GLU A 18 -0.52 -1.05 -14.35
N LYS A 19 -0.95 -0.15 -13.45
CA LYS A 19 -0.11 0.33 -12.36
C LYS A 19 0.37 -0.84 -11.49
N VAL A 20 -0.51 -1.75 -11.08
CA VAL A 20 -0.12 -2.93 -10.28
C VAL A 20 0.90 -3.82 -11.01
N CYS A 21 0.77 -4.01 -12.33
CA CYS A 21 1.75 -4.74 -13.13
C CYS A 21 3.15 -4.12 -13.04
N ASN A 22 3.23 -2.79 -13.04
CA ASN A 22 4.49 -2.05 -13.02
C ASN A 22 5.09 -1.88 -11.62
N GLN A 23 4.39 -2.30 -10.57
CA GLN A 23 4.88 -2.26 -9.18
C GLN A 23 5.49 -3.61 -8.78
N ASP A 24 6.41 -3.60 -7.82
CA ASP A 24 7.04 -4.82 -7.32
C ASP A 24 6.16 -5.56 -6.32
N PHE A 25 5.26 -4.83 -5.66
CA PHE A 25 4.27 -5.41 -4.76
C PHE A 25 2.96 -4.62 -4.74
N ALA A 26 1.90 -5.33 -4.35
CA ALA A 26 0.58 -4.75 -4.10
C ALA A 26 -0.12 -5.56 -3.00
N LEU A 27 -0.84 -4.88 -2.11
CA LEU A 27 -1.57 -5.50 -1.02
C LEU A 27 -2.78 -4.68 -0.57
N LYS A 28 -3.74 -5.38 0.02
CA LYS A 28 -4.71 -4.79 0.95
C LYS A 28 -4.22 -5.06 2.36
N MET A 29 -4.31 -4.09 3.26
CA MET A 29 -3.86 -4.28 4.64
C MET A 29 -4.66 -3.44 5.63
N THR A 30 -4.83 -3.97 6.84
CA THR A 30 -5.14 -3.19 8.04
C THR A 30 -3.83 -2.66 8.64
N ILE A 31 -3.79 -1.36 8.94
CA ILE A 31 -2.64 -0.73 9.59
C ILE A 31 -2.59 -1.20 11.05
N LYS A 32 -1.43 -1.72 11.48
CA LYS A 32 -1.14 -2.04 12.87
C LYS A 32 -0.53 -0.84 13.61
N SER A 33 0.44 -0.16 12.97
CA SER A 33 1.08 1.03 13.54
C SER A 33 1.71 1.91 12.46
N LEU A 34 1.82 3.20 12.79
CA LEU A 34 2.54 4.23 12.02
C LEU A 34 3.54 4.91 12.95
N SER A 35 4.74 5.19 12.46
CA SER A 35 5.76 5.90 13.25
C SER A 35 6.78 6.59 12.33
N GLY A 36 7.15 7.83 12.63
CA GLY A 36 8.27 8.51 11.97
C GLY A 36 9.60 7.87 12.34
N VAL A 37 10.48 7.66 11.36
CA VAL A 37 11.85 7.18 11.55
C VAL A 37 12.75 7.81 10.49
N GLY A 38 13.57 8.78 10.90
CA GLY A 38 14.60 9.36 10.05
C GLY A 38 14.05 10.14 8.85
N GLY A 39 12.88 10.78 8.99
CA GLY A 39 12.22 11.55 7.93
C GLY A 39 11.19 10.75 7.14
N ASP A 40 11.27 9.41 7.20
CA ASP A 40 10.31 8.51 6.57
C ASP A 40 9.20 8.12 7.55
N LEU A 41 8.03 7.77 7.01
CA LEU A 41 6.97 7.16 7.81
C LEU A 41 7.02 5.63 7.67
N LYS A 42 7.27 4.95 8.79
CA LYS A 42 7.21 3.49 8.89
C LYS A 42 5.76 3.03 9.05
N VAL A 43 5.34 2.10 8.20
CA VAL A 43 4.00 1.52 8.19
C VAL A 43 4.09 0.02 8.46
N ILE A 44 3.51 -0.43 9.56
CA ILE A 44 3.44 -1.85 9.91
C ILE A 44 2.01 -2.34 9.69
N PRO A 45 1.77 -3.31 8.80
CA PRO A 45 0.47 -3.93 8.66
C PRO A 45 0.23 -5.07 9.65
N GLU A 46 -1.05 -5.35 9.93
CA GLU A 46 -1.44 -6.54 10.66
C GLU A 46 -1.20 -7.81 9.82
N LEU A 47 -0.64 -8.85 10.45
CA LEU A 47 -0.31 -10.09 9.74
C LEU A 47 -1.57 -10.83 9.23
N ARG A 48 -2.65 -10.85 10.02
CA ARG A 48 -3.93 -11.48 9.64
C ARG A 48 -4.85 -10.54 8.87
N GLY A 49 -4.66 -9.23 8.99
CA GLY A 49 -5.46 -8.19 8.33
C GLY A 49 -4.99 -7.84 6.91
N ARG A 50 -4.09 -8.62 6.31
CA ARG A 50 -3.53 -8.34 4.98
C ARG A 50 -3.89 -9.39 3.94
N THR A 51 -3.99 -8.94 2.70
CA THR A 51 -4.06 -9.77 1.51
C THR A 51 -2.99 -9.31 0.53
N LEU A 52 -2.02 -10.18 0.24
CA LEU A 52 -0.95 -9.91 -0.69
C LEU A 52 -1.42 -10.25 -2.10
N TYR A 53 -1.44 -9.24 -2.96
CA TYR A 53 -1.85 -9.38 -4.36
C TYR A 53 -0.67 -9.63 -5.28
N LYS A 54 0.46 -8.97 -5.01
CA LYS A 54 1.74 -9.15 -5.68
C LYS A 54 2.83 -9.08 -4.62
N GLN A 55 3.67 -10.10 -4.55
CA GLN A 55 4.62 -10.31 -3.43
C GLN A 55 5.95 -10.94 -3.85
N ALA A 56 6.27 -10.96 -5.14
CA ALA A 56 7.49 -11.60 -5.65
C ALA A 56 8.77 -10.97 -5.05
N SER A 57 8.71 -9.67 -4.73
CA SER A 57 9.78 -8.89 -4.12
C SER A 57 9.92 -9.05 -2.60
N TRP A 58 9.06 -9.84 -1.95
CA TRP A 58 9.06 -10.03 -0.49
C TRP A 58 9.86 -11.26 -0.09
N SER A 59 10.76 -11.08 0.88
CA SER A 59 11.43 -12.17 1.57
C SER A 59 10.50 -12.94 2.51
N GLU A 60 10.92 -14.14 2.90
CA GLU A 60 10.20 -14.96 3.90
C GLU A 60 10.06 -14.26 5.25
N GLU A 61 11.05 -13.46 5.65
CA GLU A 61 10.96 -12.68 6.89
C GLU A 61 9.96 -11.54 6.76
N GLU A 62 9.95 -10.78 5.65
CA GLU A 62 8.98 -9.70 5.41
C GLU A 62 7.56 -10.25 5.30
N ARG A 63 7.38 -11.49 4.85
CA ARG A 63 6.09 -12.18 4.94
C ARG A 63 5.69 -12.40 6.39
N LYS A 64 6.59 -12.71 7.32
CA LYS A 64 6.22 -12.89 8.74
C LYS A 64 6.10 -11.57 9.50
N LYS A 65 6.95 -10.60 9.19
CA LYS A 65 7.11 -9.30 9.87
C LYS A 65 7.22 -8.16 8.84
N PRO A 66 6.10 -7.80 8.19
CA PRO A 66 6.12 -6.78 7.16
C PRO A 66 6.47 -5.41 7.73
N VAL A 67 7.38 -4.71 7.05
CA VAL A 67 7.68 -3.30 7.30
C VAL A 67 7.65 -2.60 5.95
N LEU A 68 6.73 -1.65 5.82
CA LEU A 68 6.61 -0.80 4.65
C LEU A 68 7.03 0.63 5.02
N TRP A 69 7.44 1.40 4.02
CA TRP A 69 7.97 2.73 4.20
C TRP A 69 7.27 3.70 3.26
N LEU A 70 6.87 4.86 3.77
CA LEU A 70 6.52 6.01 2.96
C LEU A 70 7.70 6.99 3.04
N ALA A 71 8.43 7.11 1.92
CA ALA A 71 9.58 7.97 1.82
C ALA A 71 9.18 9.44 2.07
N ASP A 72 9.99 10.15 2.85
CA ASP A 72 9.75 11.54 3.27
C ASP A 72 8.37 11.74 3.96
N GLY A 73 7.79 10.66 4.49
CA GLY A 73 6.45 10.63 5.05
C GLY A 73 6.26 11.51 6.29
N GLU A 74 7.33 11.98 6.93
CA GLU A 74 7.26 12.96 8.03
C GLU A 74 7.16 14.41 7.50
N ALA A 75 7.61 14.66 6.27
CA ALA A 75 7.61 15.99 5.64
C ALA A 75 6.33 16.26 4.80
N CYS A 76 5.44 15.28 4.69
CA CYS A 76 4.22 15.37 3.90
C CYS A 76 3.00 14.79 4.61
N SER A 77 1.80 15.23 4.21
CA SER A 77 0.55 14.67 4.72
C SER A 77 0.05 13.54 3.82
N CYS A 78 -0.56 12.53 4.43
CA CYS A 78 -1.22 11.43 3.72
C CYS A 78 -2.54 11.10 4.41
N GLU A 79 -3.65 11.68 3.93
CA GLU A 79 -4.97 11.44 4.51
C GLU A 79 -5.35 9.96 4.48
N GLU A 80 -4.89 9.22 3.47
CA GLU A 80 -5.18 7.80 3.33
C GLU A 80 -4.66 6.97 4.53
N LEU A 81 -3.53 7.39 5.12
CA LEU A 81 -2.94 6.79 6.31
C LEU A 81 -3.36 7.48 7.62
N ALA A 82 -3.90 8.70 7.56
CA ALA A 82 -4.21 9.52 8.75
C ALA A 82 -5.21 8.86 9.73
N GLY A 83 -5.98 7.87 9.28
CA GLY A 83 -6.86 7.10 10.17
C GLY A 83 -6.12 6.19 11.17
N GLY A 84 -4.82 5.96 10.99
CA GLY A 84 -3.98 5.24 11.95
C GLY A 84 -4.31 3.74 12.08
N PRO A 85 -3.96 3.12 13.22
CA PRO A 85 -4.23 1.71 13.50
C PRO A 85 -5.70 1.32 13.29
N GLY A 86 -5.95 0.13 12.73
CA GLY A 86 -7.28 -0.36 12.38
C GLY A 86 -7.83 0.16 11.04
N THR A 87 -7.20 1.17 10.44
CA THR A 87 -7.58 1.65 9.10
C THR A 87 -7.17 0.63 8.04
N VAL A 88 -8.10 0.33 7.13
CA VAL A 88 -7.84 -0.58 6.00
C VAL A 88 -7.48 0.25 4.77
N VAL A 89 -6.40 -0.13 4.09
CA VAL A 89 -5.91 0.53 2.88
C VAL A 89 -5.57 -0.47 1.79
N LEU A 90 -5.61 -0.02 0.54
CA LEU A 90 -4.90 -0.63 -0.58
C LEU A 90 -3.61 0.12 -0.78
N ALA A 91 -2.54 -0.62 -1.03
CA ALA A 91 -1.22 -0.07 -1.22
C ALA A 91 -0.46 -0.83 -2.29
N MET A 92 0.42 -0.15 -3.00
CA MET A 92 1.39 -0.73 -3.91
C MET A 92 2.71 0.05 -3.85
N GLY A 93 3.77 -0.56 -4.35
CA GLY A 93 5.10 -0.02 -4.16
C GLY A 93 6.21 -0.80 -4.84
N HIS A 94 7.41 -0.28 -4.62
CA HIS A 94 8.66 -0.80 -5.18
C HIS A 94 9.59 -1.32 -4.10
N ARG A 95 10.50 -2.22 -4.48
CA ARG A 95 11.63 -2.58 -3.65
C ARG A 95 12.82 -1.67 -3.96
N LEU A 96 13.25 -0.88 -2.98
CA LEU A 96 14.40 0.02 -3.11
C LEU A 96 15.43 -0.30 -2.03
N SER A 97 16.65 -0.67 -2.41
CA SER A 97 17.79 -0.87 -1.51
C SER A 97 17.45 -1.68 -0.23
N ASN A 98 16.67 -2.75 -0.40
CA ASN A 98 16.13 -3.64 0.64
C ASN A 98 14.93 -3.16 1.47
N ARG A 99 14.28 -2.06 1.10
CA ARG A 99 13.04 -1.60 1.70
C ARG A 99 11.86 -1.77 0.75
N LEU A 100 10.71 -2.09 1.30
CA LEU A 100 9.43 -2.04 0.59
C LEU A 100 8.87 -0.62 0.73
N VAL A 101 8.94 0.17 -0.35
CA VAL A 101 8.58 1.60 -0.34
C VAL A 101 7.26 1.80 -1.06
N LEU A 102 6.32 2.47 -0.38
CA LEU A 102 4.99 2.80 -0.86
C LEU A 102 5.06 3.89 -1.93
N SER A 103 4.49 3.62 -3.10
CA SER A 103 4.38 4.56 -4.21
C SER A 103 2.92 4.97 -4.46
N TRP A 104 1.95 4.23 -3.92
CA TRP A 104 0.55 4.56 -3.96
C TRP A 104 -0.22 3.93 -2.78
N VAL A 105 -1.10 4.70 -2.17
CA VAL A 105 -1.96 4.30 -1.04
C VAL A 105 -3.35 4.89 -1.23
N ARG A 106 -4.40 4.11 -0.97
CA ARG A 106 -5.79 4.57 -0.90
C ARG A 106 -6.55 3.85 0.20
N ARG A 107 -7.31 4.58 0.99
CA ARG A 107 -8.12 4.06 2.08
C ARG A 107 -9.27 3.24 1.51
N TRP A 108 -9.48 2.08 2.10
CA TRP A 108 -10.60 1.21 1.77
C TRP A 108 -11.85 1.67 2.51
N LYS A 109 -12.74 2.42 1.85
CA LYS A 109 -14.01 2.85 2.45
C LYS A 109 -15.08 1.78 2.27
N HIS A 110 -15.84 1.50 3.34
CA HIS A 110 -16.93 0.53 3.28
C HIS A 110 -18.02 1.03 2.30
N GLY A 111 -18.43 0.18 1.35
CA GLY A 111 -19.41 0.53 0.30
C GLY A 111 -18.80 0.96 -1.04
N GLU A 112 -17.48 1.14 -1.11
CA GLU A 112 -16.79 1.54 -2.34
C GLU A 112 -16.72 0.38 -3.35
N LYS A 113 -17.68 0.38 -4.29
CA LYS A 113 -17.82 -0.68 -5.30
C LYS A 113 -16.59 -0.81 -6.20
N GLU A 114 -15.88 0.29 -6.43
CA GLU A 114 -14.68 0.36 -7.27
C GLU A 114 -13.52 -0.43 -6.65
N LEU A 115 -13.13 -0.15 -5.41
CA LEU A 115 -12.05 -0.88 -4.74
C LEU A 115 -12.35 -2.38 -4.58
N LYS A 116 -13.64 -2.73 -4.41
CA LYS A 116 -14.10 -4.13 -4.45
C LYS A 116 -13.85 -4.78 -5.82
N ARG A 117 -14.08 -4.08 -6.93
CA ARG A 117 -13.77 -4.58 -8.27
C ARG A 117 -12.26 -4.71 -8.47
N PHE A 118 -11.50 -3.68 -8.12
CA PHE A 118 -10.03 -3.67 -8.21
C PHE A 118 -9.40 -4.86 -7.48
N SER A 119 -9.83 -5.12 -6.23
CA SER A 119 -9.38 -6.28 -5.45
C SER A 119 -9.68 -7.62 -6.13
N ARG A 120 -10.84 -7.76 -6.80
CA ARG A 120 -11.20 -8.98 -7.53
C ARG A 120 -10.42 -9.13 -8.83
N ALA A 121 -10.23 -8.03 -9.56
CA ALA A 121 -9.53 -8.00 -10.83
C ALA A 121 -8.04 -8.30 -10.63
N VAL A 122 -7.38 -7.67 -9.66
CA VAL A 122 -5.96 -7.92 -9.36
C VAL A 122 -5.70 -9.37 -8.97
N ARG A 123 -6.61 -10.03 -8.24
CA ARG A 123 -6.45 -11.45 -7.89
C ARG A 123 -6.41 -12.38 -9.12
N LYS A 124 -6.98 -11.95 -10.24
CA LYS A 124 -7.01 -12.70 -11.51
C LYS A 124 -5.95 -12.22 -12.50
N LEU A 125 -5.32 -11.08 -12.21
CA LEU A 125 -4.31 -10.47 -13.05
C LEU A 125 -3.08 -11.37 -13.08
N GLN A 126 -2.55 -11.61 -14.29
CA GLN A 126 -1.23 -12.21 -14.48
C GLN A 126 -0.35 -11.15 -15.15
N CYS A 127 0.77 -10.83 -14.49
CA CYS A 127 1.75 -9.85 -14.90
C CYS A 127 3.13 -10.28 -14.43
#